data_AF-A0A2V8IE27-F1
#
_entry.id   AF-A0A2V8IE27-F1
#
_cell.length_a   1.000
_cell.length_b   1.000
_cell.length_c   1.000
_cell.angle_alpha   90.00
_cell.angle_beta   90.00
_cell.angle_gamma   90.00
#
_symmetry.space_group_name_H-M   'P 1'
#
loop_
_entity.id
_entity.type
_entity.pdbx_description
1 polymer ?
#
loop_
_entity_poly.entity_id
_entity_poly.type
_entity_poly.pdbx_seq_one_letter_code
_entity_poly.pdbx_strand_id
1 'polypeptide(L)'
;MVADESDRQQLRKLALDRGGTTGNLSPDAQALLRVFFASNSEDFRLRLHAGPEPLHRRLDALSPSHYIKDLRSPLILIHGFNDPAIPAQQSIEFAAAARANGLANSLTLLRMYGHVHPILPELGATSLFAFYIPETFRFLSVLNQVVAIQ
;
A
#
# COMPACT_ATOMS: atom_id res chain seq x y z
N MET A 1 -16.95 1.67 -19.26
CA MET A 1 -17.39 2.15 -17.94
C MET A 1 -17.31 0.95 -17.01
N VAL A 2 -16.51 1.03 -15.92
CA VAL A 2 -16.09 -0.12 -15.08
C VAL A 2 -17.26 -0.85 -14.36
N ALA A 3 -18.42 -0.23 -14.32
CA ALA A 3 -19.70 -0.72 -13.82
C ALA A 3 -20.71 0.42 -14.09
N ASP A 4 -21.94 0.11 -14.52
CA ASP A 4 -22.98 1.13 -14.59
C ASP A 4 -23.39 1.57 -13.16
N GLU A 5 -24.23 2.61 -13.03
CA GLU A 5 -24.62 3.11 -11.71
C GLU A 5 -25.44 2.09 -10.91
N SER A 6 -26.18 1.19 -11.59
CA SER A 6 -26.92 0.09 -10.97
C SER A 6 -25.97 -0.97 -10.41
N ASP A 7 -24.96 -1.38 -11.17
CA ASP A 7 -23.88 -2.29 -10.74
C ASP A 7 -23.16 -1.73 -9.50
N ARG A 8 -22.87 -0.43 -9.47
CA ARG A 8 -22.22 0.21 -8.30
C ARG A 8 -23.09 0.16 -7.06
N GLN A 9 -24.38 0.43 -7.19
CA GLN A 9 -25.32 0.35 -6.07
C GLN A 9 -25.44 -1.08 -5.54
N GLN A 10 -25.49 -2.08 -6.44
CA GLN A 10 -25.52 -3.49 -6.05
C GLN A 10 -24.22 -3.94 -5.39
N LEU A 11 -23.06 -3.58 -5.92
CA LEU A 11 -21.75 -3.87 -5.31
C LEU A 11 -21.62 -3.23 -3.92
N ARG A 12 -22.08 -1.99 -3.75
CA ARG A 12 -22.07 -1.31 -2.45
C ARG A 12 -22.96 -2.01 -1.44
N LYS A 13 -24.15 -2.47 -1.86
CA LYS A 13 -25.06 -3.25 -1.03
C LYS A 13 -24.43 -4.59 -0.63
N LEU A 14 -23.83 -5.32 -1.57
CA LEU A 14 -23.14 -6.59 -1.31
C LEU A 14 -21.98 -6.43 -0.32
N ALA A 15 -21.22 -5.34 -0.41
CA ALA A 15 -20.14 -5.04 0.52
C ALA A 15 -20.63 -4.75 1.95
N LEU A 16 -21.78 -4.07 2.09
CA LEU A 16 -22.40 -3.77 3.38
C LEU A 16 -23.04 -5.02 4.01
N ASP A 17 -23.69 -5.85 3.20
CA ASP A 17 -24.44 -7.03 3.67
C ASP A 17 -23.52 -8.25 3.95
N ARG A 18 -22.22 -8.17 3.64
CA ARG A 18 -21.22 -9.27 3.79
C ARG A 18 -21.67 -10.62 3.20
N GLY A 19 -22.48 -10.57 2.15
CA GLY A 19 -23.05 -11.76 1.52
C GLY A 19 -24.50 -11.54 1.11
N GLY A 20 -24.74 -11.59 -0.19
CA GLY A 20 -26.06 -11.47 -0.78
C GLY A 20 -26.07 -12.08 -2.18
N THR A 21 -27.26 -12.27 -2.76
CA THR A 21 -27.39 -12.82 -4.11
C THR A 21 -26.84 -11.83 -5.14
N THR A 22 -25.94 -12.32 -5.99
CA THR A 22 -25.38 -11.59 -7.15
C THR A 22 -26.42 -11.51 -8.27
N GLY A 23 -27.51 -10.77 -8.06
CA GLY A 23 -28.51 -10.55 -9.10
C GLY A 23 -27.95 -9.69 -10.22
N ASN A 24 -27.84 -10.25 -11.43
CA ASN A 24 -27.63 -9.58 -12.73
C ASN A 24 -26.51 -8.52 -12.81
N LEU A 25 -25.38 -8.73 -12.13
CA LEU A 25 -24.19 -7.89 -12.29
C LEU A 25 -23.63 -8.04 -13.71
N SER A 26 -23.14 -6.94 -14.30
CA SER A 26 -22.38 -7.00 -15.55
C SER A 26 -21.12 -7.89 -15.43
N PRO A 27 -20.57 -8.41 -16.54
CA PRO A 27 -19.34 -9.21 -16.51
C PRO A 27 -18.16 -8.49 -15.84
N ASP A 28 -18.06 -7.17 -16.01
CA ASP A 28 -17.04 -6.33 -15.38
C ASP A 28 -17.26 -6.27 -13.85
N ALA A 29 -18.50 -6.04 -13.41
CA ALA A 29 -18.85 -6.03 -11.99
C ALA A 29 -18.64 -7.40 -11.32
N GLN A 30 -18.93 -8.50 -12.02
CA GLN A 30 -18.62 -9.85 -11.55
C GLN A 30 -17.10 -10.09 -11.44
N ALA A 31 -16.31 -9.60 -12.40
CA ALA A 31 -14.86 -9.70 -12.35
C ALA A 31 -14.26 -8.91 -11.17
N LEU A 32 -14.77 -7.71 -10.90
CA LEU A 32 -14.39 -6.94 -9.70
C LEU A 32 -14.72 -7.67 -8.42
N LEU A 33 -15.93 -8.21 -8.33
CA LEU A 33 -16.39 -8.95 -7.18
C LEU A 33 -15.48 -10.16 -6.89
N ARG A 34 -15.03 -10.87 -7.93
CA ARG A 34 -14.08 -11.97 -7.80
C ARG A 34 -12.74 -11.54 -7.20
N VAL A 35 -12.24 -10.34 -7.53
CA VAL A 35 -11.02 -9.78 -6.93
C VAL A 35 -11.21 -9.53 -5.43
N PHE A 36 -12.35 -8.97 -5.02
CA PHE A 36 -12.64 -8.71 -3.60
C PHE A 36 -12.83 -9.99 -2.76
N PHE A 37 -13.29 -11.08 -3.37
CA PHE A 37 -13.43 -12.39 -2.74
C PHE A 37 -12.19 -13.28 -2.91
N ALA A 38 -11.01 -12.69 -3.09
CA ALA A 38 -9.76 -13.44 -3.07
C ALA A 38 -9.44 -13.93 -1.66
N SER A 39 -8.97 -15.17 -1.55
CA SER A 39 -8.74 -15.82 -0.24
C SER A 39 -7.36 -15.51 0.35
N ASN A 40 -6.40 -15.11 -0.47
CA ASN A 40 -5.03 -14.77 -0.08
C ASN A 40 -4.37 -13.85 -1.11
N SER A 41 -3.13 -13.41 -0.84
CA SER A 41 -2.40 -12.43 -1.68
C SER A 41 -1.99 -12.94 -3.06
N GLU A 42 -1.77 -14.25 -3.24
CA GLU A 42 -1.48 -14.86 -4.55
C GLU A 42 -2.77 -14.93 -5.40
N ASP A 43 -3.87 -15.41 -4.81
CA ASP A 43 -5.18 -15.46 -5.45
C ASP A 43 -5.66 -14.06 -5.84
N PHE A 44 -5.45 -13.08 -4.95
CA PHE A 44 -5.76 -11.67 -5.24
C PHE A 44 -4.99 -11.17 -6.45
N ARG A 45 -3.67 -11.41 -6.53
CA ARG A 45 -2.84 -11.02 -7.67
C ARG A 45 -3.29 -11.67 -8.96
N LEU A 46 -3.54 -12.98 -8.94
CA LEU A 46 -3.98 -13.72 -10.11
C LEU A 46 -5.32 -13.19 -10.64
N ARG A 47 -6.29 -12.96 -9.76
CA ARG A 47 -7.60 -12.41 -10.14
C ARG A 47 -7.52 -10.97 -10.58
N LEU A 48 -6.67 -10.16 -9.95
CA LEU A 48 -6.44 -8.77 -10.33
C LEU A 48 -5.83 -8.71 -11.73
N HIS A 49 -4.84 -9.53 -12.04
CA HIS A 49 -4.25 -9.64 -13.38
C HIS A 49 -5.25 -10.12 -14.43
N ALA A 50 -6.13 -11.05 -14.09
CA ALA A 50 -7.22 -11.50 -14.95
C ALA A 50 -8.42 -10.51 -15.01
N GLY A 51 -8.33 -9.38 -14.29
CA GLY A 51 -9.36 -8.35 -14.24
C GLY A 51 -9.62 -7.69 -15.60
N PRO A 52 -10.78 -7.03 -15.76
CA PRO A 52 -11.15 -6.39 -17.01
C PRO A 52 -10.27 -5.16 -17.24
N GLU A 53 -9.93 -4.88 -18.50
CA GLU A 53 -9.02 -3.78 -18.83
C GLU A 53 -9.43 -2.42 -18.20
N PRO A 54 -10.74 -2.04 -18.14
CA PRO A 54 -11.13 -0.78 -17.52
C PRO A 54 -10.73 -0.66 -16.04
N LEU A 55 -10.59 -1.78 -15.32
CA LEU A 55 -10.06 -1.81 -13.96
C LEU A 55 -8.57 -1.46 -13.96
N HIS A 56 -7.77 -2.10 -14.83
CA HIS A 56 -6.34 -1.83 -14.94
C HIS A 56 -6.08 -0.37 -15.28
N ARG A 57 -6.75 0.17 -16.30
CA ARG A 57 -6.67 1.59 -16.65
C ARG A 57 -6.96 2.51 -15.48
N ARG A 58 -7.94 2.15 -14.64
CA ARG A 58 -8.31 2.97 -13.48
C ARG A 58 -7.27 2.85 -12.37
N LEU A 59 -6.73 1.67 -12.10
CA LEU A 59 -5.67 1.48 -11.12
C LEU A 59 -4.38 2.19 -11.53
N ASP A 60 -4.01 2.09 -12.82
CA ASP A 60 -2.87 2.81 -13.38
C ASP A 60 -3.08 4.31 -13.25
N ALA A 61 -4.26 4.85 -13.62
CA ALA A 61 -4.55 6.27 -13.47
C ALA A 61 -4.49 6.77 -12.02
N LEU A 62 -4.77 5.90 -11.04
CA LEU A 62 -4.73 6.20 -9.60
C LEU A 62 -3.35 5.99 -8.98
N SER A 63 -2.42 5.30 -9.66
CA SER A 63 -1.11 5.00 -9.10
C SER A 63 -0.25 6.27 -9.02
N PRO A 64 0.19 6.68 -7.81
CA PRO A 64 1.02 7.88 -7.64
C PRO A 64 2.37 7.80 -8.38
N SER A 65 2.84 6.59 -8.69
CA SER A 65 4.16 6.39 -9.32
C SER A 65 4.28 7.05 -10.70
N HIS A 66 3.17 7.23 -11.42
CA HIS A 66 3.16 7.89 -12.73
C HIS A 66 3.38 9.40 -12.64
N TYR A 67 3.17 10.00 -11.47
CA TYR A 67 3.21 11.44 -11.26
C TYR A 67 4.46 11.89 -10.48
N ILE A 68 5.43 10.99 -10.25
CA ILE A 68 6.66 11.29 -9.49
C ILE A 68 7.41 12.50 -10.06
N LYS A 69 7.46 12.62 -11.39
CA LYS A 69 8.14 13.72 -12.09
C LYS A 69 7.49 15.10 -11.85
N ASP A 70 6.22 15.12 -11.44
CA ASP A 70 5.45 16.34 -11.23
C ASP A 70 5.58 16.85 -9.79
N LEU A 71 6.20 16.06 -8.90
CA LEU A 71 6.46 16.41 -7.51
C LEU A 71 7.56 17.47 -7.43
N ARG A 72 7.30 18.52 -6.66
CA ARG A 72 8.22 19.68 -6.51
C ARG A 72 8.82 19.80 -5.12
N SER A 73 8.27 19.08 -4.15
CA SER A 73 8.73 19.08 -2.76
C SER A 73 9.61 17.87 -2.48
N PRO A 74 10.58 17.98 -1.57
CA PRO A 74 11.28 16.81 -1.05
C PRO A 74 10.31 15.75 -0.53
N LEU A 75 10.64 14.48 -0.73
CA LEU A 75 9.85 13.35 -0.26
C LEU A 75 10.44 12.74 1.00
N ILE A 76 9.61 12.52 2.00
CA ILE A 76 9.92 11.66 3.15
C ILE A 76 9.05 10.41 3.03
N LEU A 77 9.68 9.25 2.90
CA LEU A 77 8.99 7.95 2.87
C LEU A 77 9.32 7.18 4.15
N ILE A 78 8.29 6.71 4.84
CA ILE A 78 8.40 5.93 6.07
C ILE A 78 7.54 4.68 5.90
N HIS A 79 8.10 3.50 6.17
CA HIS A 79 7.36 2.25 6.00
C HIS A 79 7.76 1.20 7.03
N GLY A 80 6.81 0.35 7.45
CA GLY A 80 7.10 -0.83 8.27
C GLY A 80 7.75 -1.93 7.45
N PHE A 81 8.96 -2.37 7.81
CA PHE A 81 9.68 -3.39 7.05
C PHE A 81 8.90 -4.72 6.98
N ASN A 82 8.17 -5.05 8.05
CA ASN A 82 7.37 -6.26 8.18
C ASN A 82 5.86 -5.98 8.09
N ASP A 83 5.46 -4.97 7.30
CA ASP A 83 4.05 -4.65 7.09
C ASP A 83 3.32 -5.82 6.41
N PRO A 84 2.36 -6.48 7.10
CA PRO A 84 1.66 -7.63 6.54
C PRO A 84 0.53 -7.24 5.57
N ALA A 85 0.12 -5.96 5.55
CA ALA A 85 -0.97 -5.46 4.73
C ALA A 85 -0.47 -4.81 3.45
N ILE A 86 0.62 -4.04 3.53
CA ILE A 86 1.20 -3.33 2.39
C ILE A 86 2.69 -3.67 2.29
N PRO A 87 3.15 -4.32 1.21
CA PRO A 87 4.57 -4.65 1.08
C PRO A 87 5.45 -3.40 1.03
N ALA A 88 6.50 -3.36 1.86
CA ALA A 88 7.47 -2.26 1.90
C ALA A 88 8.15 -1.99 0.54
N GLN A 89 8.17 -3.00 -0.34
CA GLN A 89 8.67 -2.89 -1.71
C GLN A 89 8.04 -1.72 -2.48
N GLN A 90 6.77 -1.41 -2.22
CA GLN A 90 6.09 -0.26 -2.84
C GLN A 90 6.82 1.06 -2.55
N SER A 91 7.25 1.29 -1.29
CA SER A 91 8.00 2.49 -0.92
C SER A 91 9.45 2.46 -1.39
N ILE A 92 10.06 1.28 -1.48
CA ILE A 92 11.41 1.10 -2.04
C ILE A 92 11.44 1.51 -3.51
N GLU A 93 10.49 1.01 -4.31
CA GLU A 93 10.38 1.32 -5.73
C GLU A 93 10.04 2.80 -5.96
N PHE A 94 9.14 3.36 -5.15
CA PHE A 94 8.80 4.77 -5.21
C PHE A 94 10.01 5.67 -4.89
N ALA A 95 10.80 5.34 -3.87
CA ALA A 95 12.03 6.06 -3.54
C ALA A 95 13.08 5.97 -4.67
N ALA A 96 13.23 4.79 -5.28
CA ALA A 96 14.13 4.59 -6.40
C ALA A 96 13.71 5.43 -7.62
N ALA A 97 12.41 5.45 -7.94
CA ALA A 97 11.87 6.27 -9.01
C ALA A 97 12.00 7.77 -8.74
N ALA A 98 11.76 8.23 -7.50
CA ALA A 98 12.00 9.62 -7.09
C ALA A 98 13.47 10.01 -7.29
N ARG A 99 14.39 9.16 -6.84
CA ARG A 99 15.84 9.39 -7.03
C ARG A 99 16.23 9.44 -8.50
N ALA A 100 15.70 8.54 -9.33
CA ALA A 100 15.97 8.52 -10.76
C ALA A 100 15.49 9.79 -11.48
N ASN A 101 14.46 10.45 -10.95
CA ASN A 101 13.95 11.74 -11.45
C ASN A 101 14.65 12.96 -10.80
N GLY A 102 15.73 12.77 -10.04
CA GLY A 102 16.46 13.86 -9.39
C GLY A 102 15.74 14.50 -8.21
N LEU A 103 14.65 13.89 -7.72
CA LEU A 103 13.87 14.42 -6.60
C LEU A 103 14.58 14.09 -5.28
N ALA A 104 14.79 15.11 -4.45
CA ALA A 104 15.28 14.92 -3.09
C ALA A 104 14.32 14.01 -2.32
N ASN A 105 14.81 12.88 -1.83
CA ASN A 105 13.99 11.93 -1.10
C ASN A 105 14.76 11.24 0.04
N SER A 106 14.04 10.84 1.06
CA SER A 106 14.48 9.91 2.09
C SER A 106 13.53 8.71 2.16
N LEU A 107 14.08 7.55 2.51
CA LEU A 107 13.32 6.35 2.81
C LEU A 107 13.83 5.77 4.13
N THR A 108 12.94 5.64 5.11
CA THR A 108 13.23 4.94 6.36
C THR A 108 12.31 3.74 6.53
N LEU A 109 12.92 2.56 6.64
CA LEU A 109 12.22 1.30 6.94
C LEU A 109 12.33 1.01 8.44
N LEU A 110 11.19 0.99 9.12
CA LEU A 110 11.07 0.72 10.55
C LEU A 110 10.73 -0.75 10.77
N ARG A 111 11.49 -1.43 11.62
CA ARG A 111 11.23 -2.84 11.99
C ARG A 111 10.30 -2.95 13.20
N MET A 112 10.17 -1.88 13.98
CA MET A 112 9.29 -1.86 15.15
C MET A 112 7.81 -1.74 14.83
N TYR A 113 7.43 -1.57 13.56
CA TYR A 113 6.05 -1.54 13.13
C TYR A 113 5.82 -2.53 11.99
N GLY A 114 4.70 -3.26 12.09
CA GLY A 114 4.12 -3.97 10.95
C GLY A 114 3.37 -2.97 10.09
N HIS A 115 2.05 -2.89 10.25
CA HIS A 115 1.23 -1.86 9.60
C HIS A 115 0.90 -0.71 10.56
N VAL A 116 0.14 -1.03 11.61
CA VAL A 116 -0.18 -0.10 12.72
C VAL A 116 0.21 -0.68 14.09
N HIS A 117 0.54 -1.98 14.12
CA HIS A 117 0.87 -2.67 15.34
C HIS A 117 2.38 -2.67 15.57
N PRO A 118 2.83 -2.41 16.81
CA PRO A 118 4.22 -2.54 17.15
C PRO A 118 4.64 -4.01 17.09
N ILE A 119 5.82 -4.27 16.53
CA ILE A 119 6.46 -5.59 16.50
C ILE A 119 7.78 -5.45 17.24
N LEU A 120 7.77 -5.81 18.52
CA LEU A 120 8.91 -5.65 19.41
C LEU A 120 9.42 -7.03 19.85
N PRO A 121 10.73 -7.30 19.74
CA PRO A 121 11.31 -8.50 20.33
C PRO A 121 11.32 -8.40 21.85
N GLU A 122 11.41 -9.54 22.54
CA GLU A 122 11.58 -9.55 24.00
C GLU A 122 12.81 -8.74 24.42
N LEU A 123 12.68 -8.03 25.54
CA LEU A 123 13.75 -7.19 26.08
C LEU A 123 14.86 -8.06 26.67
N GLY A 124 16.08 -7.87 26.15
CA GLY A 124 17.29 -8.52 26.62
C GLY A 124 18.51 -7.76 26.13
N ALA A 125 19.69 -8.07 26.66
CA ALA A 125 20.92 -7.37 26.27
C ALA A 125 21.15 -7.42 24.75
N THR A 126 20.95 -8.59 24.14
CA THR A 126 21.13 -8.78 22.70
C THR A 126 20.13 -7.98 21.88
N SER A 127 18.83 -7.99 22.23
CA SER A 127 17.81 -7.24 21.51
C SER A 127 17.93 -5.73 21.74
N LEU A 128 18.42 -5.29 22.90
CA LEU A 128 18.72 -3.88 23.16
C LEU A 128 19.71 -3.33 22.13
N PHE A 129 20.84 -4.00 21.93
CA PHE A 129 21.88 -3.55 20.99
C PHE A 129 21.55 -3.85 19.52
N ALA A 130 20.92 -4.98 19.21
CA ALA A 130 20.65 -5.39 17.83
C ALA A 130 19.35 -4.75 17.26
N PHE A 131 18.38 -4.49 18.13
CA PHE A 131 17.07 -3.98 17.74
C PHE A 131 16.82 -2.58 18.28
N TYR A 132 16.65 -2.41 19.59
CA TYR A 132 16.09 -1.18 20.18
C TYR A 132 16.96 0.06 19.94
N ILE A 133 18.27 -0.03 20.16
CA ILE A 133 19.18 1.11 19.95
C ILE A 133 19.20 1.52 18.47
N PRO A 134 19.51 0.64 17.50
CA PRO A 134 19.47 1.01 16.08
C PRO A 134 18.11 1.51 15.62
N GLU A 135 17.03 0.91 16.11
CA GLU A 135 15.67 1.29 15.74
C GLU A 135 15.29 2.66 16.28
N THR A 136 15.70 2.98 17.50
CA THR A 136 15.53 4.33 18.08
C THR A 136 16.24 5.37 17.22
N PHE A 137 17.46 5.09 16.75
CA PHE A 137 18.16 6.01 15.83
C PHE A 137 17.44 6.18 14.49
N ARG A 138 16.88 5.10 13.91
CA ARG A 138 16.05 5.22 12.69
C ARG A 138 14.84 6.11 12.94
N PHE A 139 14.15 5.92 14.07
CA PHE A 139 12.99 6.70 14.44
C PHE A 139 13.35 8.18 14.67
N LEU A 140 14.45 8.46 15.36
CA LEU A 140 14.94 9.84 15.56
C LEU A 140 15.34 10.51 14.23
N SER A 141 15.93 9.76 13.29
CA SER A 141 16.22 10.25 11.95
C SER A 141 14.95 10.72 11.22
N VAL A 142 13.86 9.95 11.32
CA VAL A 142 12.55 10.33 10.77
C VAL A 142 12.03 11.61 11.43
N LEU A 143 12.04 11.68 12.77
CA LEU A 143 11.59 12.88 13.49
C LEU A 143 12.39 14.11 13.07
N ASN A 144 13.71 13.99 12.96
CA ASN A 144 14.57 15.08 12.52
C ASN A 144 14.25 15.52 11.09
N GLN A 145 14.02 14.59 10.17
CA GLN A 145 13.63 14.91 8.79
C GLN A 145 12.29 15.64 8.72
N VAL A 146 11.29 15.20 9.50
CA VAL A 146 9.97 15.83 9.51
C VAL A 146 10.02 17.24 10.12
N VAL A 147 10.76 17.42 11.23
CA VAL A 147 10.90 18.73 11.89
C VAL A 147 11.71 19.71 11.04
N ALA A 148 12.77 19.25 10.36
CA ALA A 148 13.65 20.11 9.56
C ALA A 148 13.01 20.65 8.27
N ILE A 149 11.80 20.18 7.89
CA ILE A 149 11.05 20.66 6.73
C ILE A 149 10.04 21.76 7.10
N GLN A 150 9.86 22.06 8.39
CA GLN A 150 9.06 23.21 8.86
C GLN A 150 9.80 24.54 8.65
#